data_AF-V2WQJ9-F1
#
_entry.id   AF-V2WQJ9-F1
#
_cell.length_a   1.000
_cell.length_b   1.000
_cell.length_c   1.000
_cell.angle_alpha   90.00
_cell.angle_beta   90.00
_cell.angle_gamma   90.00
#
_symmetry.space_group_name_H-M   'P 1'
#
loop_
_entity.id
_entity.type
_entity.pdbx_description
1 polymer ?
#
loop_
_entity_poly.entity_id
_entity_poly.type
_entity_poly.pdbx_seq_one_letter_code
_entity_poly.pdbx_strand_id
1 'polypeptide(L)'
;MTTQHTGTSLEDLISALRTLQANGERKKENKVTILNSFDRSPAKASTFLMEVDLYLMANDTLYPNDKDKILFTLSYMKDRHAAQWMKAKTDKYKKSLKEKEAEASDTKPEDQIQLMTWEEFLDDFKEAFRPLDIGTNAQLKMKNLKQNKKHVDEYITEFRLLSINSEHDN
;
A
#
# COMPACT_ATOMS: atom_id res chain seq x y z
N MET A 1 -14.43 27.15 29.23
CA MET A 1 -13.52 27.22 28.08
C MET A 1 -13.43 25.83 27.49
N THR A 2 -14.12 25.57 26.37
CA THR A 2 -14.17 24.25 25.73
C THR A 2 -13.42 24.34 24.41
N THR A 3 -12.20 23.77 24.39
CA THR A 3 -11.37 23.62 23.20
C THR A 3 -11.96 22.54 22.31
N GLN A 4 -12.41 22.92 21.11
CA GLN A 4 -12.83 21.98 20.09
C GLN A 4 -11.60 21.30 19.49
N HIS A 5 -11.47 19.99 19.70
CA HIS A 5 -10.55 19.14 18.97
C HIS A 5 -11.05 18.98 17.53
N THR A 6 -10.46 19.71 16.59
CA THR A 6 -10.69 19.50 15.16
C THR A 6 -9.86 18.31 14.69
N GLY A 7 -10.36 17.11 14.95
CA GLY A 7 -9.83 15.88 14.36
C GLY A 7 -10.22 15.83 12.88
N THR A 8 -9.24 15.97 11.99
CA THR A 8 -9.44 15.88 10.54
C THR A 8 -10.03 14.50 10.20
N SER A 9 -11.24 14.50 9.65
CA SER A 9 -12.10 13.33 9.43
C SER A 9 -11.68 12.53 8.20
N LEU A 10 -12.12 11.28 8.09
CA LEU A 10 -11.99 10.45 6.88
C LEU A 10 -12.50 11.19 5.62
N GLU A 11 -13.54 12.00 5.80
CA GLU A 11 -14.14 12.83 4.74
C GLU A 11 -13.19 13.91 4.22
N ASP A 12 -12.29 14.40 5.07
CA ASP A 12 -11.30 15.42 4.68
C ASP A 12 -10.21 14.81 3.80
N LEU A 13 -9.81 13.55 4.08
CA LEU A 13 -8.86 12.81 3.25
C LEU A 13 -9.48 12.42 1.91
N ILE A 14 -10.74 11.98 1.92
CA ILE A 14 -11.49 11.68 0.69
C ILE A 14 -11.67 12.96 -0.15
N SER A 15 -11.93 14.10 0.50
CA SER A 15 -12.03 15.39 -0.18
C SER A 15 -10.68 15.83 -0.76
N ALA A 16 -9.58 15.67 -0.02
CA ALA A 16 -8.24 15.95 -0.49
C ALA A 16 -7.86 15.11 -1.72
N LEU A 17 -8.20 13.82 -1.72
CA LEU A 17 -8.00 12.93 -2.88
C LEU A 17 -8.82 13.40 -4.10
N ARG A 18 -10.10 13.76 -3.91
CA ARG A 18 -10.92 14.29 -5.02
C ARG A 18 -10.38 15.61 -5.57
N THR A 19 -9.83 16.48 -4.72
CA THR A 19 -9.23 17.74 -5.17
C THR A 19 -7.91 17.53 -5.92
N LEU A 20 -7.12 16.51 -5.55
CA LEU A 20 -5.93 16.11 -6.30
C LEU A 20 -6.29 15.54 -7.68
N GLN A 21 -7.39 14.79 -7.77
CA GLN A 21 -7.95 14.27 -9.03
C GLN A 21 -8.51 15.37 -9.94
N ALA A 22 -8.94 16.51 -9.37
CA ALA A 22 -9.58 17.60 -10.12
C ALA A 22 -8.58 18.62 -10.70
N ASN A 23 -7.37 18.72 -10.14
CA ASN A 23 -6.42 19.79 -10.47
C ASN A 23 -5.39 19.42 -11.55
N GLY A 24 -5.38 18.18 -12.04
CA GLY A 24 -4.66 17.77 -13.25
C GLY A 24 -5.60 17.73 -14.44
N GLU A 25 -5.20 18.27 -15.59
CA GLU A 25 -5.88 18.07 -16.87
C GLU A 25 -6.40 16.63 -16.98
N ARG A 26 -7.69 16.46 -17.29
CA ARG A 26 -8.45 15.19 -17.33
C ARG A 26 -7.68 14.03 -18.01
N LYS A 27 -6.70 13.45 -17.33
CA LYS A 27 -6.06 12.20 -17.69
C LYS A 27 -6.88 11.11 -17.02
N LYS A 28 -7.51 10.31 -17.86
CA LYS A 28 -8.43 9.25 -17.49
C LYS A 28 -7.67 8.26 -16.60
N GLU A 29 -8.03 8.16 -15.32
CA GLU A 29 -7.51 7.11 -14.44
C GLU A 29 -7.78 5.74 -15.08
N ASN A 30 -6.74 4.93 -15.24
CA ASN A 30 -6.93 3.55 -15.64
C ASN A 30 -7.50 2.81 -14.43
N LYS A 31 -8.74 2.31 -14.57
CA LYS A 31 -9.40 1.49 -13.55
C LYS A 31 -8.78 0.08 -13.52
N VAL A 32 -7.52 0.00 -13.08
CA VAL A 32 -6.85 -1.27 -12.83
C VAL A 32 -7.29 -1.75 -11.45
N THR A 33 -8.30 -2.62 -11.46
CA THR A 33 -8.70 -3.56 -10.39
C THR A 33 -9.17 -2.96 -9.05
N ILE A 34 -10.30 -3.47 -8.56
CA ILE A 34 -10.84 -3.17 -7.23
C ILE A 34 -9.98 -3.93 -6.21
N LEU A 35 -9.27 -3.19 -5.36
CA LEU A 35 -8.47 -3.74 -4.27
C LEU A 35 -9.37 -4.57 -3.34
N ASN A 36 -9.06 -5.85 -3.18
CA ASN A 36 -9.83 -6.75 -2.33
C ASN A 36 -9.58 -6.45 -0.84
N SER A 37 -10.59 -6.73 0.01
CA SER A 37 -10.51 -6.47 1.46
C SER A 37 -9.39 -7.27 2.16
N PHE A 38 -8.67 -6.57 3.04
CA PHE A 38 -7.46 -7.03 3.70
C PHE A 38 -7.78 -7.73 5.02
N ASP A 39 -7.52 -9.04 5.11
CA ASP A 39 -7.86 -9.87 6.28
C ASP A 39 -6.66 -10.33 7.12
N ARG A 40 -5.51 -9.66 7.00
CA ARG A 40 -4.26 -9.93 7.75
C ARG A 40 -3.46 -11.16 7.27
N SER A 41 -3.96 -12.01 6.38
CA SER A 41 -3.11 -13.14 5.96
C SER A 41 -1.84 -12.64 5.24
N PRO A 42 -0.65 -13.15 5.60
CA PRO A 42 0.59 -12.87 4.88
C PRO A 42 0.46 -12.98 3.36
N ALA A 43 -0.37 -13.93 2.88
CA ALA A 43 -0.70 -14.06 1.46
C ALA A 43 -1.47 -12.85 0.88
N LYS A 44 -2.44 -12.30 1.61
CA LYS A 44 -3.17 -11.10 1.17
C LYS A 44 -2.34 -9.83 1.26
N ALA A 45 -1.39 -9.73 2.20
CA ALA A 45 -0.44 -8.63 2.25
C ALA A 45 0.45 -8.59 0.99
N SER A 46 0.91 -9.75 0.51
CA SER A 46 1.67 -9.84 -0.75
C SER A 46 0.83 -9.44 -1.95
N THR A 47 -0.40 -9.96 -2.04
CA THR A 47 -1.33 -9.60 -3.13
C THR A 47 -1.63 -8.10 -3.13
N PHE A 48 -1.86 -7.51 -1.96
CA PHE A 48 -2.09 -6.07 -1.83
C PHE A 48 -0.90 -5.24 -2.34
N LEU A 49 0.34 -5.57 -1.94
CA LEU A 49 1.52 -4.84 -2.43
C LEU A 49 1.68 -4.97 -3.94
N MET A 50 1.45 -6.16 -4.50
CA MET A 50 1.49 -6.38 -5.95
C MET A 50 0.43 -5.55 -6.69
N GLU A 51 -0.80 -5.48 -6.16
CA GLU A 51 -1.87 -4.66 -6.75
C GLU A 51 -1.54 -3.16 -6.68
N VAL A 52 -0.98 -2.69 -5.56
CA VAL A 52 -0.54 -1.29 -5.39
C VAL A 52 0.59 -0.97 -6.37
N ASP A 53 1.60 -1.82 -6.47
CA ASP A 53 2.75 -1.63 -7.35
C ASP A 53 2.32 -1.56 -8.82
N LEU A 54 1.46 -2.50 -9.26
CA LEU A 54 0.89 -2.49 -10.61
C LEU A 54 0.08 -1.23 -10.89
N TYR A 55 -0.71 -0.75 -9.92
CA TYR A 55 -1.49 0.47 -10.07
C TYR A 55 -0.58 1.70 -10.20
N LEU A 56 0.44 1.81 -9.35
CA LEU A 56 1.40 2.90 -9.38
C LEU A 56 2.21 2.91 -10.68
N MET A 57 2.60 1.74 -11.21
CA MET A 57 3.24 1.64 -12.52
C MET A 57 2.32 2.09 -13.66
N ALA A 58 1.04 1.70 -13.62
CA ALA A 58 0.07 2.07 -14.64
C ALA A 58 -0.34 3.55 -14.59
N ASN A 59 -0.10 4.23 -13.47
CA ASN A 59 -0.50 5.60 -13.19
C ASN A 59 0.69 6.44 -12.67
N ASP A 60 1.91 6.15 -13.13
CA ASP A 60 3.16 6.78 -12.69
C ASP A 60 3.12 8.31 -12.74
N THR A 61 2.50 8.86 -13.78
CA THR A 61 2.31 10.30 -13.96
C THR A 61 1.36 10.94 -12.95
N LEU A 62 0.47 10.16 -12.31
CA LEU A 62 -0.45 10.63 -11.27
C LEU A 62 0.17 10.57 -9.87
N TYR A 63 1.16 9.71 -9.66
CA TYR A 63 1.83 9.50 -8.37
C TYR A 63 3.36 9.65 -8.50
N PRO A 64 3.86 10.84 -8.91
CA PRO A 64 5.26 11.03 -9.26
C PRO A 64 6.20 11.06 -8.05
N ASN A 65 5.69 11.26 -6.84
CA ASN A 65 6.47 11.40 -5.62
C ASN A 65 6.04 10.40 -4.54
N ASP A 66 6.93 10.18 -3.57
CA ASP A 66 6.72 9.22 -2.49
C ASP A 66 5.51 9.54 -1.62
N LYS A 67 5.27 10.83 -1.35
CA LYS A 67 4.11 11.29 -0.58
C LYS A 67 2.81 10.78 -1.19
N ASP A 68 2.64 10.94 -2.50
CA ASP A 68 1.40 10.58 -3.19
C ASP A 68 1.22 9.05 -3.22
N LYS A 69 2.29 8.27 -3.41
CA LYS A 69 2.28 6.81 -3.33
C LYS A 69 1.89 6.30 -1.94
N ILE A 70 2.45 6.89 -0.89
CA ILE A 70 2.16 6.54 0.51
C ILE A 70 0.70 6.85 0.83
N LEU A 71 0.23 8.05 0.50
CA LEU A 71 -1.15 8.47 0.77
C LEU A 71 -2.16 7.61 0.00
N PHE A 72 -1.87 7.31 -1.28
CA PHE A 72 -2.66 6.39 -2.07
C PHE A 72 -2.77 5.04 -1.36
N THR A 73 -1.64 4.42 -1.01
CA THR A 73 -1.62 3.08 -0.40
C THR A 73 -2.37 3.05 0.94
N LEU A 74 -2.12 4.03 1.80
CA LEU A 74 -2.83 4.17 3.08
C LEU A 74 -4.34 4.28 2.88
N SER A 75 -4.81 4.98 1.83
CA SER A 75 -6.24 5.18 1.59
C SER A 75 -7.02 3.89 1.39
N TYR A 76 -6.37 2.80 0.97
CA TYR A 76 -7.01 1.50 0.77
C TYR A 76 -6.93 0.55 1.97
N MET A 77 -6.22 0.91 3.04
CA MET A 77 -6.02 0.06 4.22
C MET A 77 -7.20 0.17 5.23
N LYS A 78 -8.44 0.06 4.75
CA LYS A 78 -9.65 0.43 5.51
C LYS A 78 -10.14 -0.64 6.51
N ASP A 79 -9.58 -1.84 6.47
CA ASP A 79 -10.09 -2.98 7.25
C ASP A 79 -9.41 -3.16 8.61
N ARG A 80 -10.23 -3.31 9.67
CA ARG A 80 -9.86 -3.76 11.03
C ARG A 80 -8.51 -3.23 11.54
N HIS A 81 -7.48 -4.09 11.61
CA HIS A 81 -6.15 -3.76 12.14
C HIS A 81 -5.31 -2.93 11.17
N ALA A 82 -5.52 -3.06 9.85
CA ALA A 82 -4.86 -2.21 8.87
C ALA A 82 -5.33 -0.76 9.01
N ALA A 83 -6.58 -0.53 9.39
CA ALA A 83 -7.08 0.82 9.68
C ALA A 83 -6.39 1.45 10.90
N GLN A 84 -6.09 0.66 11.95
CA GLN A 84 -5.35 1.14 13.12
C GLN A 84 -3.89 1.48 12.77
N TRP A 85 -3.22 0.60 12.02
CA TRP A 85 -1.85 0.84 11.55
C TRP A 85 -1.80 2.04 10.59
N MET A 86 -2.76 2.14 9.67
CA MET A 86 -2.93 3.27 8.75
C MET A 86 -3.10 4.57 9.54
N LYS A 87 -3.96 4.59 10.56
CA LYS A 87 -4.16 5.77 11.42
C LYS A 87 -2.85 6.17 12.10
N ALA A 88 -2.14 5.22 12.72
CA ALA A 88 -0.88 5.47 13.39
C ALA A 88 0.20 6.02 12.43
N LYS A 89 0.33 5.42 11.24
CA LYS A 89 1.26 5.90 10.21
C LYS A 89 0.89 7.27 9.67
N THR A 90 -0.40 7.52 9.42
CA THR A 90 -0.89 8.83 8.97
C THR A 90 -0.63 9.90 10.02
N ASP A 91 -0.87 9.61 11.30
CA ASP A 91 -0.62 10.53 12.41
C ASP A 91 0.88 10.87 12.52
N LYS A 92 1.77 9.86 12.38
CA LYS A 92 3.22 10.05 12.34
C LYS A 92 3.64 10.92 11.14
N TYR A 93 3.14 10.61 9.95
CA TYR A 93 3.47 11.34 8.72
C TYR A 93 3.02 12.81 8.79
N LYS A 94 1.81 13.07 9.29
CA LYS A 94 1.29 14.43 9.51
C LYS A 94 2.14 15.20 10.51
N LYS A 95 2.64 14.54 11.56
CA LYS A 95 3.53 15.17 12.53
C LYS A 95 4.83 15.61 11.85
N SER A 96 5.50 14.73 11.12
CA SER A 96 6.73 15.06 10.37
C SER A 96 6.50 16.16 9.33
N LEU A 97 5.34 16.19 8.67
CA LEU A 97 4.98 17.26 7.74
C LEU A 97 4.91 18.62 8.43
N LYS A 98 4.23 18.70 9.58
CA LYS A 98 4.13 19.95 10.36
C LYS A 98 5.48 20.41 10.88
N GLU A 99 6.30 19.48 11.34
CA GLU A 99 7.64 19.81 11.84
C GLU A 99 8.51 20.35 10.69
N LYS A 100 8.42 19.75 9.50
CA LYS A 100 9.09 20.25 8.29
C LYS A 100 8.58 21.61 7.83
N GLU A 101 7.28 21.87 7.93
CA GLU A 101 6.70 23.19 7.60
C GLU A 101 7.09 24.27 8.61
N ALA A 102 7.34 23.89 9.87
CA ALA A 102 7.81 24.79 10.93
C ALA A 102 9.34 24.97 10.95
N GLU A 103 10.06 24.27 10.06
CA GLU A 103 11.50 24.32 9.95
C GLU A 103 11.96 25.70 9.46
N ALA A 104 12.95 26.28 10.15
CA ALA A 104 13.53 27.55 9.73
C ALA A 104 14.27 27.38 8.39
N SER A 105 14.18 28.38 7.51
CA SER A 105 14.87 28.37 6.21
C SER A 105 16.40 28.30 6.33
N ASP A 106 16.95 28.61 7.51
CA ASP A 106 18.39 28.60 7.82
C ASP A 106 18.87 27.28 8.46
N THR A 107 17.99 26.27 8.57
CA THR A 107 18.33 24.95 9.11
C THR A 107 19.35 24.25 8.21
N LYS A 108 20.42 23.73 8.83
CA LYS A 108 21.49 23.05 8.12
C LYS A 108 20.97 21.77 7.44
N PRO A 109 21.53 21.37 6.28
CA PRO A 109 21.09 20.18 5.56
C PRO A 109 21.08 18.89 6.40
N GLU A 110 22.02 18.75 7.34
CA GLU A 110 22.10 17.61 8.26
C GLU A 110 20.97 17.56 9.30
N ASP A 111 20.37 18.71 9.61
CA ASP A 111 19.30 18.85 10.60
C ASP A 111 17.90 18.91 9.94
N GLN A 112 17.85 18.83 8.59
CA GLN A 112 16.60 18.95 7.84
C GLN A 112 15.66 17.78 8.08
N ILE A 113 14.38 18.10 8.30
CA ILE A 113 13.36 17.07 8.49
C ILE A 113 13.07 16.35 7.16
N GLN A 114 13.49 15.09 7.12
CA GLN A 114 13.19 14.19 6.02
C GLN A 114 11.79 13.61 6.19
N LEU A 115 10.99 13.71 5.12
CA LEU A 115 9.72 13.01 5.07
C LEU A 115 9.98 11.55 4.75
N MET A 116 9.14 10.69 5.30
CA MET A 116 9.17 9.27 5.02
C MET A 116 9.16 9.01 3.52
N THR A 117 10.13 8.24 3.05
CA THR A 117 10.26 7.80 1.66
C THR A 117 9.35 6.62 1.38
N TRP A 118 9.12 6.33 0.10
CA TRP A 118 8.32 5.17 -0.32
C TRP A 118 8.97 3.84 0.11
N GLU A 119 10.29 3.76 0.06
CA GLU A 119 11.05 2.56 0.47
C GLU A 119 10.92 2.28 1.97
N GLU A 120 11.11 3.30 2.82
CA GLU A 120 10.90 3.18 4.27
C GLU A 120 9.46 2.76 4.60
N PHE A 121 8.48 3.26 3.83
CA PHE A 121 7.09 2.88 4.00
C PHE A 121 6.85 1.40 3.71
N LEU A 122 7.45 0.89 2.63
CA LEU A 122 7.37 -0.52 2.29
C LEU A 122 8.04 -1.42 3.33
N ASP A 123 9.15 -0.99 3.91
CA ASP A 123 9.82 -1.75 4.96
C ASP A 123 9.01 -1.80 6.25
N ASP A 124 8.46 -0.67 6.68
CA ASP A 124 7.52 -0.59 7.78
C ASP A 124 6.27 -1.48 7.55
N PHE A 125 5.77 -1.51 6.31
CA PHE A 125 4.66 -2.38 5.93
C PHE A 125 5.05 -3.86 6.03
N LYS A 126 6.22 -4.24 5.50
CA LYS A 126 6.73 -5.62 5.55
C LYS A 126 6.96 -6.08 6.98
N GLU A 127 7.44 -5.21 7.86
CA GLU A 127 7.60 -5.52 9.29
C GLU A 127 6.25 -5.78 9.97
N ALA A 128 5.26 -4.91 9.70
CA ALA A 128 3.94 -4.97 10.33
C ALA A 128 3.09 -6.16 9.86
N PHE A 129 3.12 -6.48 8.56
CA PHE A 129 2.21 -7.44 7.95
C PHE A 129 2.88 -8.73 7.49
N ARG A 130 4.22 -8.75 7.41
CA ARG A 130 5.03 -9.91 7.00
C ARG A 130 4.46 -10.60 5.76
N PRO A 131 4.34 -9.88 4.63
CA PRO A 131 3.85 -10.48 3.39
C PRO A 131 4.69 -11.72 3.07
N LEU A 132 4.03 -12.80 2.62
CA LEU A 132 4.78 -13.94 2.13
C LEU A 132 5.55 -13.52 0.90
N ASP A 133 6.81 -13.92 0.81
CA ASP A 133 7.48 -13.91 -0.46
C ASP A 133 6.64 -14.72 -1.49
N ILE A 134 6.62 -14.24 -2.74
CA ILE A 134 5.81 -14.82 -3.81
C ILE A 134 6.21 -16.27 -4.05
N GLY A 135 7.51 -16.56 -4.01
CA GLY A 135 8.08 -17.90 -4.08
C GLY A 135 7.64 -18.77 -2.90
N THR A 136 7.84 -18.28 -1.69
CA THR A 136 7.44 -19.00 -0.46
C THR A 136 5.94 -19.30 -0.41
N ASN A 137 5.09 -18.35 -0.81
CA ASN A 137 3.63 -18.52 -0.89
C ASN A 137 3.25 -19.56 -1.94
N ALA A 138 3.86 -19.49 -3.12
CA ALA A 138 3.62 -20.43 -4.21
C ALA A 138 4.00 -21.85 -3.81
N GLN A 139 5.17 -22.02 -3.18
CA GLN A 139 5.62 -23.30 -2.65
C GLN A 139 4.68 -23.85 -1.57
N LEU A 140 4.22 -23.01 -0.63
CA LEU A 140 3.27 -23.43 0.41
C LEU A 140 1.91 -23.86 -0.19
N LYS A 141 1.39 -23.11 -1.17
CA LYS A 141 0.16 -23.46 -1.88
C LYS A 141 0.33 -24.74 -2.68
N MET A 142 1.48 -24.94 -3.34
CA MET A 142 1.79 -26.15 -4.10
C MET A 142 1.88 -27.39 -3.21
N LYS A 143 2.51 -27.29 -2.03
CA LYS A 143 2.55 -28.36 -1.01
C LYS A 143 1.16 -28.77 -0.53
N ASN A 144 0.23 -27.83 -0.47
CA ASN A 144 -1.16 -28.06 -0.04
C ASN A 144 -2.12 -28.35 -1.21
N LEU A 145 -1.65 -28.26 -2.46
CA LEU A 145 -2.49 -28.45 -3.64
C LEU A 145 -2.87 -29.92 -3.80
N LYS A 146 -4.17 -30.20 -3.76
CA LYS A 146 -4.73 -31.54 -3.97
C LYS A 146 -5.77 -31.47 -5.06
N GLN A 147 -5.79 -32.46 -5.96
CA GLN A 147 -6.77 -32.54 -7.03
C GLN A 147 -8.21 -32.63 -6.47
N ASN A 148 -8.44 -33.40 -5.39
CA ASN A 148 -9.76 -33.59 -4.77
C ASN A 148 -10.84 -33.93 -5.83
N LYS A 149 -11.92 -33.14 -5.91
CA LYS A 149 -13.02 -33.29 -6.88
C LYS A 149 -12.81 -32.49 -8.18
N LYS A 150 -11.67 -31.80 -8.34
CA LYS A 150 -11.37 -30.98 -9.53
C LYS A 150 -11.03 -31.86 -10.73
N HIS A 151 -11.28 -31.33 -11.94
CA HIS A 151 -10.80 -31.99 -13.15
C HIS A 151 -9.27 -31.98 -13.18
N VAL A 152 -8.66 -33.00 -13.81
CA VAL A 152 -7.21 -33.12 -13.90
C VAL A 152 -6.58 -31.88 -14.55
N ASP A 153 -7.24 -31.33 -15.57
CA ASP A 153 -6.74 -30.15 -16.29
C ASP A 153 -6.74 -28.88 -15.42
N GLU A 154 -7.73 -28.71 -14.54
CA GLU A 154 -7.78 -27.60 -13.58
C GLU A 154 -6.64 -27.72 -12.57
N TYR A 155 -6.41 -28.93 -12.05
CA TYR A 155 -5.30 -29.20 -11.13
C TYR A 155 -3.94 -28.93 -11.80
N ILE A 156 -3.74 -29.41 -13.03
CA ILE A 156 -2.49 -29.18 -13.79
C ILE A 156 -2.29 -27.68 -14.04
N THR A 157 -3.36 -26.95 -14.37
CA THR A 157 -3.30 -25.51 -14.59
C THR A 157 -2.91 -24.76 -13.32
N GLU A 158 -3.55 -25.06 -12.19
CA GLU A 158 -3.21 -24.46 -10.89
C GLU A 158 -1.78 -24.80 -10.46
N PHE A 159 -1.33 -26.04 -10.68
CA PHE A 159 0.04 -26.45 -10.39
C PHE A 159 1.05 -25.64 -11.21
N ARG A 160 0.85 -25.52 -12.53
CA ARG A 160 1.74 -24.75 -13.43
C ARG A 160 1.80 -23.27 -13.04
N LEU A 161 0.66 -22.66 -12.70
CA LEU A 161 0.62 -21.27 -12.24
C LEU A 161 1.39 -21.06 -10.94
N LEU A 162 1.34 -22.03 -10.01
CA LEU A 162 2.13 -21.99 -8.79
C LEU A 162 3.62 -22.22 -9.07
N SER A 163 3.98 -23.11 -10.00
CA SER A 163 5.39 -23.36 -10.36
C SER A 163 6.09 -22.10 -10.88
N ILE A 164 5.44 -21.33 -11.75
CA ILE A 164 5.98 -20.06 -12.30
C ILE A 164 6.37 -19.10 -11.17
N ASN A 165 5.54 -19.00 -10.14
CA ASN A 165 5.76 -18.10 -9.02
C ASN A 165 6.76 -18.64 -8.00
N SER A 166 7.07 -19.95 -8.03
CA SER A 166 7.98 -20.61 -7.09
C SER A 166 9.46 -20.53 -7.47
N GLU A 167 9.76 -20.13 -8.71
CA GLU A 167 11.12 -20.02 -9.28
C GLU A 167 11.77 -18.63 -9.08
N HIS A 168 11.06 -17.68 -8.47
CA HIS A 168 11.55 -16.29 -8.29
C HIS A 168 12.58 -16.09 -7.16
N ASP A 169 13.07 -17.17 -6.54
CA ASP A 169 14.16 -17.16 -5.56
C ASP A 169 15.46 -17.65 -6.24
N ASN A 170 16.13 -16.77 -7.00
CA ASN A 170 17.54 -16.94 -7.41
C ASN A 170 18.17 -15.59 -7.78
#